data_AF-A0AA40WFS2-F1
#
_entry.id   AF-A0AA40WFS2-F1
#
_cell.length_a   1.000
_cell.length_b   1.000
_cell.length_c   1.000
_cell.angle_alpha   90.00
_cell.angle_beta   90.00
_cell.angle_gamma   90.00
#
_symmetry.space_group_name_H-M   'P 1'
#
loop_
_entity.id
_entity.type
_entity.pdbx_description
1 polymer ?
#
loop_
_entity_poly.entity_id
_entity_poly.type
_entity_poly.pdbx_seq_one_letter_code
_entity_poly.pdbx_strand_id
1 'polypeptide(L)' 'MSSLQENLLERAGELQSILDGITEPLVLIDPGFRIRRVNRSTLEFSG' A
#
# COMPACT_ATOMS: atom_id res chain seq x y z
N MET A 1 -1.74 21.05 11.66
CA MET A 1 -1.85 20.54 10.27
C MET A 1 -3.33 20.64 9.87
N SER A 2 -3.67 20.79 8.59
CA SER A 2 -5.09 20.99 8.21
C SER A 2 -5.88 19.68 8.36
N SER A 3 -7.17 19.76 8.70
CA SER A 3 -8.06 18.59 8.83
C SER A 3 -8.11 17.72 7.58
N LEU A 4 -7.84 18.31 6.41
CA LEU A 4 -7.70 17.59 5.15
C LEU A 4 -6.47 16.67 5.12
N GLN A 5 -5.32 17.14 5.64
CA GLN A 5 -4.10 16.34 5.68
C GLN A 5 -4.24 15.15 6.62
N GLU A 6 -4.86 15.34 7.78
CA GLU A 6 -5.14 14.26 8.74
C GLU A 6 -6.07 13.20 8.13
N ASN A 7 -7.15 13.64 7.48
CA ASN A 7 -8.09 12.69 6.85
C ASN A 7 -7.43 11.89 5.72
N LEU A 8 -6.58 12.54 4.91
CA LEU A 8 -5.82 11.84 3.86
C LEU A 8 -4.84 10.82 4.45
N LEU A 9 -4.18 11.16 5.56
CA LEU A 9 -3.24 10.27 6.23
C LEU A 9 -3.95 9.06 6.83
N GLU A 10 -5.10 9.28 7.48
CA GLU A 10 -5.95 8.25 8.06
C GLU A 10 -6.43 7.27 6.99
N ARG A 11 -6.97 7.78 5.87
CA ARG A 11 -7.38 6.96 4.72
C ARG A 11 -6.22 6.18 4.10
N ALA A 12 -5.05 6.79 3.99
CA ALA A 12 -3.86 6.11 3.47
C ALA A 12 -3.45 4.94 4.39
N GLY A 13 -3.54 5.12 5.71
CA GLY A 13 -3.26 4.09 6.72
C GLY A 13 -4.28 2.95 6.70
N GLU A 14 -5.58 3.25 6.61
CA GLU A 14 -6.64 2.25 6.44
C GLU A 14 -6.39 1.39 5.19
N LEU A 15 -6.11 2.03 4.06
CA LEU A 15 -5.80 1.33 2.81
C LEU A 15 -4.56 0.45 2.93
N GLN A 16 -3.50 0.91 3.61
CA GLN A 16 -2.31 0.08 3.83
C GLN A 16 -2.63 -1.14 4.69
N SER A 17 -3.45 -0.99 5.72
CA SER A 17 -3.83 -2.09 6.62
C SER A 17 -4.64 -3.16 5.89
N ILE A 18 -5.53 -2.75 4.98
CA ILE A 18 -6.28 -3.67 4.12
C ILE A 18 -5.33 -4.46 3.21
N LEU A 19 -4.39 -3.78 2.55
CA LEU A 19 -3.42 -4.42 1.67
C LEU A 19 -2.50 -5.40 2.42
N ASP A 20 -2.07 -5.04 3.63
CA ASP A 20 -1.26 -5.90 4.49
C ASP A 20 -2.03 -7.12 5.03
N GLY A 21 -3.36 -7.06 5.07
CA GLY A 21 -4.21 -8.21 5.42
C GLY A 21 -4.32 -9.26 4.32
N ILE A 22 -3.92 -8.95 3.08
CA ILE A 22 -3.90 -9.91 1.96
C ILE A 22 -2.67 -10.80 2.10
N THR A 23 -2.91 -12.11 2.18
CA THR A 23 -1.86 -13.13 2.40
C THR A 23 -1.05 -13.43 1.14
N GLU A 24 -1.61 -13.17 -0.03
CA GLU A 24 -0.94 -13.36 -1.32
C GLU A 24 -0.05 -12.15 -1.67
N PRO A 25 1.05 -12.36 -2.42
CA PRO A 25 1.83 -11.25 -2.96
C PRO A 25 1.00 -10.35 -3.88
N LEU A 26 0.98 -9.05 -3.58
CA LEU A 26 0.28 -8.02 -4.34
C LEU A 26 1.21 -6.85 -4.69
N VAL A 27 1.35 -6.60 -5.99
CA VAL A 27 2.11 -5.48 -6.55
C VAL A 27 1.20 -4.59 -7.38
N LEU A 28 1.18 -3.30 -7.06
CA LEU A 28 0.57 -2.29 -7.92
C LEU A 28 1.63 -1.67 -8.81
N ILE A 29 1.44 -1.77 -10.12
CA ILE A 29 2.37 -1.26 -11.13
C ILE A 29 1.65 -0.18 -11.93
N ASP A 30 2.33 0.93 -12.23
CA ASP A 30 1.80 1.96 -13.13
C ASP A 30 2.00 1.60 -14.62
N PRO A 31 1.38 2.33 -15.58
CA PRO A 31 1.56 2.07 -17.01
C PRO A 31 3.02 2.18 -17.51
N GLY A 32 3.91 2.80 -16.73
CA GLY A 32 5.33 2.90 -17.01
C GLY A 32 6.15 1.74 -16.40
N PHE A 33 5.48 0.67 -15.96
CA PHE A 33 6.09 -0.50 -15.31
C PHE A 33 6.82 -0.20 -14.01
N ARG A 34 6.49 0.90 -13.31
CA ARG A 34 7.07 1.21 -12.00
C ARG A 34 6.21 0.65 -10.89
N ILE A 35 6.85 0.01 -9.91
CA ILE A 35 6.19 -0.42 -8.68
C ILE A 35 5.74 0.82 -7.91
N ARG A 36 4.43 0.92 -7.67
CA ARG A 36 3.82 2.02 -6.91
C ARG A 36 3.56 1.65 -5.47
N ARG A 37 3.13 0.40 -5.23
CA ARG A 37 2.87 -0.17 -3.91
C ARG A 37 3.11 -1.66 -3.93
N VAL A 38 3.51 -2.18 -2.78
CA VAL A 38 3.60 -3.60 -2.47
C VAL A 38 2.95 -3.85 -1.12
N ASN A 39 2.32 -5.00 -0.95
CA ASN A 39 1.90 -5.45 0.38
C ASN A 39 3.05 -6.17 1.10
N ARG A 40 2.84 -6.44 2.39
CA ARG A 40 3.79 -7.19 3.22
C ARG A 40 4.19 -8.54 2.62
N SER A 41 3.23 -9.34 2.18
CA SER A 41 3.48 -10.68 1.61
C SER A 41 4.46 -10.64 0.41
N THR A 42 4.38 -9.61 -0.42
CA THR A 42 5.34 -9.41 -1.53
C THR A 42 6.76 -9.22 -1.03
N LEU A 43 6.95 -8.39 0.00
CA LEU A 43 8.27 -8.10 0.57
C LEU A 43 8.89 -9.37 1.15
N GLU A 44 8.10 -10.16 1.88
CA GLU A 44 8.50 -11.43 2.48
C GLU A 44 8.86 -12.49 1.42
N PHE A 45 8.10 -12.53 0.32
CA PHE A 45 8.39 -13.43 -0.80
C PHE A 45 9.70 -13.08 -1.53
N SER A 46 10.02 -11.78 -1.64
CA SER A 46 11.17 -11.27 -2.39
C SER A 46 12.50 -11.22 -1.63
N GLY A 47 12.54 -11.79 -0.42
CA GLY A 47 13.65 -11.71 0.56
C GLY A 47 15.06 -11.66 -0.02
#